data_AF-A0A7K2BXG8-F1
#
_entry.id   AF-A0A7K2BXG8-F1
#
_cell.length_a   1.000
_cell.length_b   1.000
_cell.length_c   1.000
_cell.angle_alpha   90.00
_cell.angle_beta   90.00
_cell.angle_gamma   90.00
#
_symmetry.space_group_name_H-M   'P 1'
#
loop_
_entity.id
_entity.type
_entity.pdbx_description
1 polymer ?
#
loop_
_entity_poly.entity_id
_entity_poly.type
_entity_poly.pdbx_seq_one_letter_code
_entity_poly.pdbx_strand_id
1 'polypeptide(L)'
;MAPPQQQLTTATLDPVPARQVDDVPVAEEMSDSFLAYALSVITSRAIPDVRDGLKPVQRRVLWSMLQMGLRPGTPYRKSARVVGDTMGRYHPHGDAAIYDTLVRMGQDFSRMVALVDPQGNFGSLDDPPAASRYTECRLSEAAMDMVGELDEDTVDFRPTYDGEDTEPVVLPAALPNLLVNGTAGIAVGMATNMLPHNLAEVGEAIELVMSKQPGEAATEPSRKRRSRPTTDELMEVVPGPDFPGGGTVVADNGLRAAYDCGRGSVRVRARTSIESITRRRQAVIVTELPHLVGPERVVSRITELAGAGRLTGVSGIADLSDMDGLRLQIDLKPGSDPSTVLGELYRHTPLEESLSVNNVVLVDGVPTTVGLRELCEHYVAHRLQVVVRRTRHRLRRADERLHIVDGLIAALDNIDEVVALIRGSRDATEARAGLTARFGLTEIQATHILDMALRRLTALERERLDAEAEGLRADIADFKETLASNRRQRAFVRKELRRIVDDHGRPRR
;
A
#
# COMPACT_ATOMS: atom_id res chain seq x y z
N MET A 1 -35.51 50.56 -2.88
CA MET A 1 -35.24 50.46 -4.33
C MET A 1 -34.19 49.38 -4.54
N ALA A 2 -34.62 48.21 -5.00
CA ALA A 2 -33.71 47.12 -5.36
C ALA A 2 -33.07 47.44 -6.72
N PRO A 3 -31.80 47.08 -6.96
CA PRO A 3 -31.17 47.28 -8.26
C PRO A 3 -31.81 46.33 -9.30
N PRO A 4 -31.91 46.73 -10.57
CA PRO A 4 -32.51 45.91 -11.61
C PRO A 4 -31.66 44.66 -11.89
N GLN A 5 -32.32 43.51 -11.98
CA GLN A 5 -31.71 42.26 -12.44
C GLN A 5 -31.23 42.44 -13.88
N GLN A 6 -29.91 42.36 -14.08
CA GLN A 6 -29.34 42.23 -15.42
C GLN A 6 -29.75 40.86 -15.99
N GLN A 7 -30.57 40.87 -17.03
CA GLN A 7 -30.79 39.71 -17.88
C GLN A 7 -29.46 39.34 -18.53
N LEU A 8 -28.93 38.16 -18.21
CA LEU A 8 -27.87 37.53 -18.98
C LEU A 8 -28.43 37.21 -20.37
N THR A 9 -28.13 38.05 -21.34
CA THR A 9 -28.34 37.73 -22.75
C THR A 9 -27.42 36.57 -23.11
N THR A 10 -28.00 35.43 -23.47
CA THR A 10 -27.28 34.36 -24.16
C THR A 10 -26.79 34.93 -25.49
N ALA A 11 -25.55 35.41 -25.52
CA ALA A 11 -24.86 35.66 -26.77
C ALA A 11 -24.80 34.31 -27.50
N THR A 12 -25.61 34.15 -28.53
CA THR A 12 -25.39 33.13 -29.55
C THR A 12 -24.03 33.40 -30.13
N LEU A 13 -23.04 32.61 -29.72
CA LEU A 13 -21.74 32.59 -30.38
C LEU A 13 -22.02 32.19 -31.83
N ASP A 14 -21.74 33.09 -32.78
CA ASP A 14 -21.78 32.74 -34.20
C ASP A 14 -20.84 31.55 -34.40
N PRO A 15 -21.33 30.43 -34.98
CA PRO A 15 -20.52 29.24 -35.13
C PRO A 15 -19.28 29.58 -35.97
N VAL A 16 -18.11 29.29 -35.40
CA VAL A 16 -16.84 29.34 -36.13
C VAL A 16 -17.00 28.47 -37.38
N PRO A 17 -16.74 28.98 -38.60
CA PRO A 17 -16.97 28.22 -39.82
C PRO A 17 -16.03 26.99 -39.84
N ALA A 18 -16.58 25.84 -39.47
CA ALA A 18 -15.90 24.56 -39.56
C ALA A 18 -15.89 24.07 -41.01
N ARG A 19 -14.75 23.57 -41.48
CA ARG A 19 -14.60 23.05 -42.86
C ARG A 19 -15.42 21.77 -43.09
N GLN A 20 -15.73 21.04 -42.02
CA GLN A 20 -16.54 19.84 -42.00
C GLN A 20 -17.21 19.73 -40.62
N VAL A 21 -18.48 19.31 -40.60
CA VAL A 21 -19.26 19.01 -39.41
C VAL A 21 -19.73 17.57 -39.55
N ASP A 22 -19.37 16.73 -38.59
CA ASP A 22 -19.83 15.34 -38.53
C ASP A 22 -20.96 15.26 -37.49
N ASP A 23 -22.16 14.90 -37.94
CA ASP A 23 -23.31 14.73 -37.05
C ASP A 23 -23.18 13.42 -36.26
N VAL A 24 -23.14 13.52 -34.93
CA VAL A 24 -23.09 12.36 -34.03
C VAL A 24 -24.42 12.24 -33.28
N PRO A 25 -25.09 11.06 -33.31
CA PRO A 25 -26.28 10.84 -32.50
C PRO A 25 -25.99 11.07 -31.01
N VAL A 26 -26.80 11.89 -30.34
CA VAL A 26 -26.61 12.21 -28.91
C VAL A 26 -26.52 10.95 -28.04
N ALA A 27 -27.29 9.91 -28.34
CA ALA A 27 -27.27 8.66 -27.59
C ALA A 27 -25.93 7.92 -27.70
N GLU A 28 -25.29 7.98 -28.88
CA GLU A 28 -23.98 7.38 -29.14
C GLU A 28 -22.89 8.17 -28.40
N GLU A 29 -22.86 9.49 -28.59
CA GLU A 29 -21.92 10.38 -27.91
C GLU A 29 -22.01 10.24 -26.37
N MET A 30 -23.23 10.23 -25.82
CA MET A 30 -23.43 10.05 -24.38
C MET A 30 -22.97 8.68 -23.89
N SER A 31 -23.18 7.61 -24.67
CA SER A 31 -22.73 6.26 -24.33
C SER A 31 -21.20 6.20 -24.29
N ASP A 32 -20.54 6.69 -25.34
CA ASP A 32 -19.10 6.59 -25.51
C ASP A 32 -18.35 7.47 -24.50
N SER A 33 -18.75 8.74 -24.38
CA SER A 33 -18.16 9.67 -23.41
C SER A 33 -18.38 9.20 -21.96
N PHE A 34 -19.57 8.69 -21.63
CA PHE A 34 -19.84 8.18 -20.28
C PHE A 34 -19.08 6.90 -19.98
N LEU A 35 -18.99 5.95 -20.93
CA LEU A 35 -18.26 4.70 -20.74
C LEU A 35 -16.76 4.93 -20.57
N ALA A 36 -16.16 5.80 -21.40
CA ALA A 36 -14.75 6.17 -21.28
C ALA A 36 -14.44 6.82 -19.92
N TYR A 37 -15.29 7.74 -19.47
CA TYR A 37 -15.18 8.36 -18.15
C TYR A 37 -15.35 7.32 -17.03
N ALA A 38 -16.38 6.48 -17.09
CA ALA A 38 -16.67 5.46 -16.09
C ALA A 38 -15.51 4.47 -15.95
N LEU A 39 -14.99 3.95 -17.06
CA LEU A 39 -13.87 3.01 -17.07
C LEU A 39 -12.60 3.63 -16.49
N SER A 40 -12.31 4.90 -16.84
CA SER A 40 -11.17 5.63 -16.29
C SER A 40 -11.29 5.83 -14.78
N VAL A 41 -12.47 6.22 -14.29
CA VAL A 41 -12.71 6.42 -12.85
C VAL A 41 -12.60 5.09 -12.08
N ILE A 42 -13.14 4.00 -12.63
CA ILE A 42 -13.12 2.68 -11.99
C ILE A 42 -11.69 2.14 -11.93
N THR A 43 -11.01 2.03 -13.07
CA THR A 43 -9.73 1.30 -13.18
C THR A 43 -8.51 2.14 -12.82
N SER A 44 -8.62 3.47 -12.97
CA SER A 44 -7.46 4.36 -12.89
C SER A 44 -7.59 5.48 -11.84
N ARG A 45 -8.60 5.41 -10.95
CA ARG A 45 -8.78 6.43 -9.91
C ARG A 45 -9.30 5.90 -8.58
N ALA A 46 -10.52 5.38 -8.54
CA ALA A 46 -11.29 5.26 -7.30
C ALA A 46 -11.16 3.91 -6.60
N ILE A 47 -10.94 2.83 -7.35
CA ILE A 47 -10.86 1.44 -6.85
C ILE A 47 -9.38 1.02 -6.71
N PRO A 48 -8.98 0.38 -5.59
CA PRO A 48 -7.62 -0.11 -5.40
C PRO A 48 -7.33 -1.33 -6.28
N ASP A 49 -6.05 -1.57 -6.58
CA ASP A 49 -5.59 -2.89 -7.06
C ASP A 49 -5.56 -3.88 -5.88
N VAL A 50 -6.06 -5.11 -6.06
CA VAL A 50 -6.13 -6.11 -5.00
C VAL A 50 -4.76 -6.52 -4.45
N ARG A 51 -3.70 -6.38 -5.26
CA ARG A 51 -2.36 -6.91 -4.97
C ARG A 51 -1.58 -6.04 -4.00
N ASP A 52 -1.59 -4.72 -4.19
CA ASP A 52 -0.89 -3.76 -3.32
C ASP A 52 -1.84 -2.88 -2.48
N GLY A 53 -3.14 -2.91 -2.77
CA GLY A 53 -4.14 -2.11 -2.07
C GLY A 53 -4.13 -0.63 -2.40
N LEU A 54 -3.43 -0.21 -3.44
CA LEU A 54 -3.24 1.20 -3.76
C LEU A 54 -4.06 1.62 -4.98
N LYS A 55 -4.56 2.84 -4.89
CA LYS A 55 -5.05 3.60 -6.04
C LYS A 55 -3.86 4.22 -6.79
N PRO A 56 -4.01 4.58 -8.08
CA PRO A 56 -2.89 5.09 -8.86
C PRO A 56 -2.19 6.31 -8.26
N VAL A 57 -2.93 7.27 -7.70
CA VAL A 57 -2.33 8.45 -7.04
C VAL A 57 -1.45 8.07 -5.85
N GLN A 58 -1.87 7.11 -5.03
CA GLN A 58 -1.10 6.66 -3.87
C GLN A 58 0.19 5.95 -4.32
N ARG A 59 0.09 5.08 -5.34
CA ARG A 59 1.23 4.38 -5.92
C ARG A 59 2.26 5.35 -6.50
N ARG A 60 1.79 6.35 -7.25
CA ARG A 60 2.64 7.38 -7.87
C ARG A 60 3.34 8.27 -6.86
N VAL A 61 2.67 8.62 -5.75
CA VAL A 61 3.31 9.36 -4.65
C VAL A 61 4.47 8.56 -4.06
N LEU A 62 4.28 7.27 -3.73
CA LEU A 62 5.36 6.43 -3.20
C LEU A 62 6.49 6.25 -4.21
N TRP A 63 6.15 6.05 -5.49
CA TRP A 63 7.12 5.92 -6.57
C TRP A 63 7.97 7.19 -6.75
N SER A 64 7.33 8.36 -6.85
CA SER A 64 8.02 9.66 -6.95
C SER A 64 8.95 9.87 -5.75
N MET A 65 8.47 9.62 -4.52
CA MET A 65 9.29 9.76 -3.31
C MET A 65 10.51 8.80 -3.31
N LEU A 66 10.35 7.57 -3.81
CA LEU A 66 11.46 6.62 -3.97
C LEU A 66 12.48 7.13 -5.00
N GLN A 67 12.03 7.59 -6.17
CA GLN A 67 12.89 8.12 -7.22
C GLN A 67 13.64 9.38 -6.80
N MET A 68 13.01 10.21 -5.96
CA MET A 68 13.63 11.37 -5.33
C MET A 68 14.64 11.00 -4.21
N GLY A 69 14.74 9.71 -3.84
CA GLY A 69 15.63 9.23 -2.78
C GLY A 69 15.17 9.56 -1.36
N LEU A 70 13.87 9.81 -1.14
CA LEU A 70 13.31 10.23 0.15
C LEU A 70 13.10 9.05 1.11
N ARG A 71 14.15 8.26 1.32
CA ARG A 71 14.13 7.06 2.15
C ARG A 71 14.13 7.40 3.65
N PRO A 72 13.73 6.47 4.53
CA PRO A 72 13.96 6.62 5.96
C PRO A 72 15.43 6.96 6.27
N GLY A 73 15.65 7.77 7.30
CA GLY A 73 16.98 8.27 7.66
C GLY A 73 17.50 9.44 6.81
N THR A 74 16.92 9.72 5.63
CA THR A 74 17.23 10.93 4.87
C THR A 74 16.51 12.15 5.46
N PRO A 75 17.00 13.38 5.26
CA PRO A 75 16.31 14.57 5.76
C PRO A 75 14.96 14.75 5.06
N TYR A 76 13.96 15.21 5.81
CA TYR A 76 12.64 15.54 5.27
C TYR A 76 12.74 16.55 4.10
N ARG A 77 11.73 16.52 3.22
CA ARG A 77 11.59 17.44 2.09
C ARG A 77 10.22 18.05 2.08
N LYS A 78 10.13 19.31 1.63
CA LYS A 78 8.87 20.04 1.46
C LYS A 78 7.86 19.20 0.67
N SER A 79 6.66 19.04 1.22
CA SER A 79 5.58 18.27 0.59
C SER A 79 5.24 18.83 -0.79
N ALA A 80 5.28 20.16 -0.96
CA ALA A 80 5.10 20.80 -2.25
C ALA A 80 6.08 20.29 -3.34
N ARG A 81 7.31 19.91 -2.97
CA ARG A 81 8.27 19.34 -3.93
C ARG A 81 7.86 17.95 -4.39
N VAL A 82 7.42 17.09 -3.47
CA VAL A 82 6.91 15.74 -3.79
C VAL A 82 5.66 15.82 -4.66
N VAL A 83 4.74 16.72 -4.29
CA VAL A 83 3.50 16.97 -5.05
C VAL A 83 3.83 17.43 -6.48
N GLY A 84 4.75 18.39 -6.63
CA GLY A 84 5.16 18.89 -7.94
C GLY A 84 5.83 17.83 -8.82
N ASP A 85 6.73 17.02 -8.26
CA ASP A 85 7.38 15.92 -8.99
C ASP A 85 6.38 14.83 -9.41
N THR A 86 5.49 14.45 -8.49
CA THR A 86 4.41 13.48 -8.76
C THR A 86 3.49 13.99 -9.86
N MET A 87 3.11 15.27 -9.81
CA MET A 87 2.23 15.88 -10.80
C MET A 87 2.89 15.96 -12.17
N GLY A 88 4.13 16.42 -12.23
CA GLY A 88 4.86 16.62 -13.48
C GLY A 88 5.15 15.31 -14.21
N ARG A 89 5.58 14.27 -13.50
CA ARG A 89 6.05 13.02 -14.14
C ARG A 89 5.00 11.92 -14.23
N TYR A 90 4.10 11.81 -13.24
CA TYR A 90 3.30 10.59 -13.10
C TYR A 90 1.79 10.85 -13.06
N HIS A 91 1.32 11.94 -12.45
CA HIS A 91 -0.09 12.15 -12.12
C HIS A 91 -0.65 13.47 -12.69
N PRO A 92 -1.26 13.44 -13.89
CA PRO A 92 -1.72 14.65 -14.60
C PRO A 92 -3.06 15.19 -14.05
N HIS A 93 -3.11 15.44 -12.74
CA HIS A 93 -4.25 15.98 -12.02
C HIS A 93 -3.80 17.04 -11.01
N GLY A 94 -4.76 17.77 -10.42
CA GLY A 94 -4.48 18.89 -9.54
C GLY A 94 -3.61 18.54 -8.33
N ASP A 95 -2.72 19.46 -7.97
CA ASP A 95 -1.78 19.37 -6.86
C ASP A 95 -2.47 19.13 -5.51
N ALA A 96 -3.65 19.73 -5.30
CA ALA A 96 -4.44 19.54 -4.09
C ALA A 96 -4.82 18.06 -3.86
N ALA A 97 -5.24 17.33 -4.91
CA ALA A 97 -5.61 15.93 -4.79
C ALA A 97 -4.42 15.02 -4.46
N ILE A 98 -3.24 15.35 -5.00
CA ILE A 98 -1.99 14.64 -4.70
C ILE A 98 -1.56 14.94 -3.26
N TYR A 99 -1.64 16.20 -2.83
CA TYR A 99 -1.29 16.60 -1.47
C TYR A 99 -2.21 15.96 -0.43
N ASP A 100 -3.52 15.97 -0.64
CA ASP A 100 -4.48 15.32 0.24
C ASP A 100 -4.22 13.81 0.35
N THR A 101 -3.83 13.18 -0.77
CA THR A 101 -3.43 11.78 -0.78
C THR A 101 -2.18 11.56 0.07
N LEU A 102 -1.15 12.38 -0.13
CA LEU A 102 0.12 12.32 0.60
C LEU A 102 -0.12 12.50 2.11
N VAL A 103 -0.91 13.49 2.50
CA VAL A 103 -1.25 13.75 3.91
C VAL A 103 -1.95 12.54 4.53
N ARG A 104 -2.99 12.02 3.88
CA ARG A 104 -3.73 10.83 4.37
C ARG A 104 -2.86 9.58 4.47
N MET A 105 -1.75 9.51 3.74
CA MET A 105 -0.80 8.40 3.85
C MET A 105 0.14 8.53 5.05
N GLY A 106 0.21 9.70 5.69
CA GLY A 106 0.98 9.96 6.91
C GLY A 106 0.15 10.17 8.17
N GLN A 107 -1.18 10.16 8.10
CA GLN A 107 -2.07 10.33 9.24
C GLN A 107 -2.27 9.00 10.01
N ASP A 108 -1.67 8.90 11.19
CA ASP A 108 -1.72 7.72 12.07
C ASP A 108 -3.09 7.47 12.71
N PHE A 109 -3.92 8.49 12.89
CA PHE A 109 -5.32 8.34 13.33
C PHE A 109 -6.23 7.76 12.22
N SER A 110 -5.77 7.78 10.97
CA SER A 110 -6.53 7.27 9.81
C SER A 110 -6.07 5.89 9.33
N ARG A 111 -4.80 5.52 9.60
CA ARG A 111 -4.17 4.31 9.09
C ARG A 111 -3.51 3.51 10.21
N MET A 112 -3.60 2.18 10.12
CA MET A 112 -2.88 1.29 11.03
C MET A 112 -1.38 1.34 10.81
N VAL A 113 -0.95 1.47 9.55
CA VAL A 113 0.45 1.58 9.14
C VAL A 113 0.59 2.76 8.18
N ALA A 114 1.15 3.86 8.66
CA ALA A 114 1.46 5.03 7.82
C ALA A 114 2.55 4.68 6.80
N LEU A 115 2.39 5.15 5.56
CA LEU A 115 3.36 4.95 4.49
C LEU A 115 4.22 6.20 4.26
N VAL A 116 3.73 7.37 4.67
CA VAL A 116 4.49 8.63 4.67
C VAL A 116 4.86 8.98 6.10
N ASP A 117 6.11 9.37 6.33
CA ASP A 117 6.59 9.93 7.59
C ASP A 117 6.45 11.47 7.52
N PRO A 118 5.53 12.07 8.31
CA PRO A 118 5.22 13.49 8.23
C PRO A 118 6.09 14.35 9.16
N GLN A 119 6.36 15.59 8.74
CA GLN A 119 6.86 16.66 9.61
C GLN A 119 6.01 17.92 9.44
N GLY A 120 5.54 18.45 10.58
CA GLY A 120 4.60 19.58 10.66
C GLY A 120 3.15 19.12 10.85
N ASN A 121 2.20 20.04 10.69
CA ASN A 121 0.79 19.74 10.91
C ASN A 121 0.17 19.01 9.70
N PHE A 122 -0.05 17.69 9.84
CA PHE A 122 -0.74 16.83 8.88
C PHE A 122 -2.24 16.66 9.16
N GLY A 123 -2.81 17.55 9.98
CA GLY A 123 -4.21 17.56 10.38
C GLY A 123 -4.47 16.72 11.62
N SER A 124 -5.70 16.79 12.10
CA SER A 124 -6.25 15.98 13.19
C SER A 124 -7.59 15.37 12.73
N LEU A 125 -8.33 14.77 13.65
CA LEU A 125 -9.70 14.30 13.36
C LEU A 125 -10.67 15.48 13.11
N ASP A 126 -10.37 16.66 13.66
CA ASP A 126 -11.24 17.84 13.57
C ASP A 126 -10.66 18.95 12.67
N ASP A 127 -9.33 19.04 12.55
CA ASP A 127 -8.65 20.11 11.81
C ASP A 127 -8.01 19.64 10.49
N PRO A 128 -8.08 20.45 9.42
CA PRO A 128 -7.38 20.16 8.17
C PRO A 128 -5.85 20.29 8.33
N PRO A 129 -5.07 19.63 7.46
CA PRO A 129 -3.61 19.80 7.44
C PRO A 129 -3.19 21.22 7.08
N ALA A 130 -1.98 21.60 7.49
CA ALA A 130 -1.36 22.81 6.97
C ALA A 130 -1.10 22.67 5.46
N ALA A 131 -0.94 23.79 4.74
CA ALA A 131 -0.64 23.78 3.32
C ALA A 131 0.72 23.11 3.00
N SER A 132 0.84 22.53 1.80
CA SER A 132 2.02 21.77 1.32
C SER A 132 3.35 22.53 1.34
N ARG A 133 3.30 23.87 1.39
CA ARG A 133 4.47 24.75 1.54
C ARG A 133 5.07 24.76 2.95
N TYR A 134 4.30 24.34 3.95
CA TYR A 134 4.75 24.32 5.35
C TYR A 134 5.18 22.93 5.79
N THR A 135 4.47 21.90 5.35
CA THR A 135 4.73 20.52 5.72
C THR A 135 5.92 19.93 4.97
N GLU A 136 6.55 18.95 5.57
CA GLU A 136 7.61 18.15 4.99
C GLU A 136 7.31 16.66 5.17
N CYS A 137 7.90 15.82 4.33
CA CYS A 137 7.69 14.39 4.37
C CYS A 137 8.90 13.61 3.83
N ARG A 138 8.89 12.31 4.12
CA ARG A 138 9.71 11.26 3.49
C ARG A 138 8.96 9.93 3.56
N LEU A 139 9.50 8.89 2.94
CA LEU A 139 8.95 7.54 3.08
C LEU A 139 9.14 7.05 4.52
N SER A 140 8.12 6.39 5.06
CA SER A 140 8.23 5.63 6.30
C SER A 140 9.02 4.35 6.09
N GLU A 141 9.45 3.70 7.18
CA GLU A 141 10.04 2.36 7.14
C GLU A 141 9.09 1.35 6.48
N ALA A 142 7.80 1.39 6.83
CA ALA A 142 6.79 0.49 6.27
C ALA A 142 6.58 0.69 4.76
N ALA A 143 6.78 1.90 4.23
CA ALA A 143 6.73 2.12 2.80
C ALA A 143 7.89 1.44 2.06
N MET A 144 9.04 1.23 2.71
CA MET A 144 10.14 0.45 2.10
C MET A 144 9.73 -1.01 1.89
N ASP A 145 8.87 -1.57 2.74
CA ASP A 145 8.28 -2.90 2.52
C ASP A 145 7.27 -2.92 1.36
N MET A 146 6.79 -1.76 0.92
CA MET A 146 5.95 -1.66 -0.28
C MET A 146 6.78 -1.57 -1.56
N VAL A 147 7.89 -0.83 -1.55
CA VAL A 147 8.60 -0.41 -2.78
C VAL A 147 10.02 -0.99 -2.95
N GLY A 148 10.60 -1.60 -1.91
CA GLY A 148 12.03 -1.88 -1.83
C GLY A 148 12.58 -2.87 -2.87
N GLU A 149 11.72 -3.62 -3.56
CA GLU A 149 12.13 -4.67 -4.50
C GLU A 149 11.98 -4.25 -5.98
N LEU A 150 11.60 -3.00 -6.25
CA LEU A 150 11.29 -2.52 -7.61
C LEU A 150 12.47 -2.61 -8.58
N ASP A 151 13.70 -2.52 -8.08
CA ASP A 151 14.93 -2.59 -8.91
C ASP A 151 15.29 -4.02 -9.36
N GLU A 152 14.56 -5.04 -8.90
CA GLU A 152 14.84 -6.46 -9.14
C GLU A 152 13.86 -7.13 -10.12
N ASP A 153 13.29 -6.35 -11.06
CA ASP A 153 12.36 -6.85 -12.09
C ASP A 153 11.17 -7.62 -11.50
N THR A 154 10.64 -7.14 -10.37
CA THR A 154 9.59 -7.85 -9.61
C THR A 154 8.17 -7.56 -10.08
N VAL A 155 7.97 -6.47 -10.80
CA VAL A 155 6.67 -6.00 -11.29
C VAL A 155 6.82 -5.41 -12.68
N ASP A 156 5.70 -5.29 -13.40
CA ASP A 156 5.69 -4.66 -14.71
C ASP A 156 5.64 -3.14 -14.60
N PHE A 157 6.31 -2.50 -15.55
CA PHE A 157 6.31 -1.05 -15.72
C PHE A 157 5.55 -0.69 -16.99
N ARG A 158 5.00 0.52 -17.02
CA ARG A 158 4.38 1.11 -18.20
C ARG A 158 4.92 2.53 -18.43
N PRO A 159 4.85 3.06 -19.65
CA PRO A 159 5.15 4.46 -19.90
C PRO A 159 4.23 5.39 -19.09
N THR A 160 4.75 6.57 -18.73
CA THR A 160 3.96 7.66 -18.15
C THR A 160 2.99 8.27 -19.18
N TYR A 161 2.14 9.19 -18.73
CA TYR A 161 1.10 9.78 -19.57
C TYR A 161 1.65 10.61 -20.76
N ASP A 162 2.89 11.10 -20.64
CA ASP A 162 3.66 11.82 -21.66
C ASP A 162 4.67 10.93 -22.40
N GLY A 163 4.93 9.71 -21.91
CA GLY A 163 5.87 8.77 -22.47
C GLY A 163 7.36 9.08 -22.21
N GLU A 164 7.68 10.08 -21.38
CA GLU A 164 9.08 10.46 -21.07
C GLU A 164 9.72 9.55 -20.01
N ASP A 165 8.91 8.99 -19.12
CA ASP A 165 9.32 8.16 -17.99
C ASP A 165 8.58 6.81 -17.98
N THR A 166 8.90 5.97 -17.00
CA THR A 166 8.14 4.75 -16.69
C THR A 166 7.64 4.75 -15.25
N GLU A 167 6.51 4.08 -15.03
CA GLU A 167 5.90 3.90 -13.71
C GLU A 167 5.49 2.44 -13.47
N PRO A 168 5.56 1.94 -12.22
CA PRO A 168 5.12 0.59 -11.90
C PRO A 168 3.60 0.47 -12.00
N VAL A 169 3.11 -0.61 -12.62
CA VAL A 169 1.67 -0.91 -12.69
C VAL A 169 1.11 -1.25 -11.31
N VAL A 170 1.89 -1.98 -10.51
CA VAL A 170 1.62 -2.42 -9.13
C VAL A 170 2.93 -2.40 -8.33
N LEU A 171 2.87 -2.27 -7.01
CA LEU A 171 4.08 -2.37 -6.17
C LEU A 171 4.37 -3.81 -5.71
N PRO A 172 5.64 -4.14 -5.37
CA PRO A 172 6.00 -5.43 -4.77
C PRO A 172 5.17 -5.78 -3.53
N ALA A 173 4.88 -4.77 -2.71
CA ALA A 173 3.91 -4.84 -1.61
C ALA A 173 4.14 -6.02 -0.65
N ALA A 174 5.34 -6.11 -0.06
CA ALA A 174 5.60 -7.11 0.97
C ALA A 174 4.71 -6.90 2.22
N LEU A 175 4.33 -5.67 2.54
CA LEU A 175 3.27 -5.38 3.51
C LEU A 175 1.88 -5.68 2.89
N PRO A 176 0.99 -6.44 3.55
CA PRO A 176 -0.41 -6.66 3.09
C PRO A 176 -1.28 -5.41 3.29
N ASN A 177 -0.91 -4.32 2.61
CA ASN A 177 -1.42 -2.97 2.85
C ASN A 177 -2.95 -2.85 2.70
N LEU A 178 -3.57 -3.51 1.72
CA LEU A 178 -5.03 -3.45 1.54
C LEU A 178 -5.79 -3.97 2.76
N LEU A 179 -5.35 -5.11 3.29
CA LEU A 179 -5.96 -5.78 4.42
C LEU A 179 -5.76 -4.97 5.72
N VAL A 180 -4.57 -4.41 5.89
CA VAL A 180 -4.17 -3.69 7.10
C VAL A 180 -4.73 -2.28 7.17
N ASN A 181 -4.56 -1.50 6.11
CA ASN A 181 -4.96 -0.09 6.09
C ASN A 181 -6.38 0.14 5.58
N GLY A 182 -6.98 -0.84 4.90
CA GLY A 182 -8.24 -0.64 4.22
C GLY A 182 -8.15 0.44 3.14
N THR A 183 -9.31 0.85 2.63
CA THR A 183 -9.43 1.91 1.62
C THR A 183 -10.90 2.27 1.42
N ALA A 184 -11.17 3.53 1.08
CA ALA A 184 -12.50 3.99 0.73
C ALA A 184 -12.44 4.72 -0.61
N GLY A 185 -13.43 4.54 -1.47
CA GLY A 185 -13.48 5.16 -2.79
C GLY A 185 -14.86 5.11 -3.43
N ILE A 186 -15.23 6.18 -4.11
CA ILE A 186 -16.49 6.29 -4.85
C ILE A 186 -16.13 6.36 -6.33
N ALA A 187 -16.61 5.39 -7.10
CA ALA A 187 -16.43 5.33 -8.55
C ALA A 187 -17.77 5.60 -9.26
N VAL A 188 -17.87 5.25 -10.54
CA VAL A 188 -19.11 5.32 -11.30
C VAL A 188 -19.86 4.00 -11.17
N GLY A 189 -21.09 4.03 -10.65
CA GLY A 189 -21.93 2.84 -10.45
C GLY A 189 -21.49 1.89 -9.33
N MET A 190 -20.40 2.19 -8.63
CA MET A 190 -19.87 1.37 -7.54
C MET A 190 -19.06 2.21 -6.55
N ALA A 191 -18.81 1.64 -5.38
CA ALA A 191 -17.94 2.19 -4.36
C ALA A 191 -17.16 1.06 -3.68
N THR A 192 -16.09 1.39 -2.98
CA THR A 192 -15.35 0.49 -2.10
C THR A 192 -15.25 1.13 -0.72
N ASN A 193 -15.42 0.33 0.32
CA ASN A 193 -15.20 0.73 1.71
C ASN A 193 -14.68 -0.47 2.48
N MET A 194 -13.38 -0.50 2.70
CA MET A 194 -12.65 -1.55 3.39
C MET A 194 -12.10 -0.98 4.69
N LEU A 195 -12.42 -1.63 5.80
CA LEU A 195 -12.01 -1.20 7.13
C LEU A 195 -10.58 -1.68 7.44
N PRO A 196 -9.81 -0.95 8.25
CA PRO A 196 -8.47 -1.36 8.67
C PRO A 196 -8.51 -2.58 9.61
N HIS A 197 -7.42 -3.34 9.63
CA HIS A 197 -7.23 -4.52 10.46
C HIS A 197 -5.85 -4.54 11.11
N ASN A 198 -5.73 -5.33 12.18
CA ASN A 198 -4.47 -5.51 12.86
C ASN A 198 -3.48 -6.29 11.98
N LEU A 199 -2.25 -5.81 11.87
CA LEU A 199 -1.23 -6.44 11.02
C LEU A 199 -0.85 -7.85 11.49
N ALA A 200 -0.80 -8.12 12.80
CA ALA A 200 -0.46 -9.45 13.31
C ALA A 200 -1.58 -10.45 12.99
N GLU A 201 -2.83 -10.08 13.24
CA GLU A 201 -4.02 -10.89 12.90
C GLU A 201 -4.11 -11.17 11.40
N VAL A 202 -3.90 -10.15 10.56
CA VAL A 202 -3.84 -10.31 9.09
C VAL A 202 -2.71 -11.25 8.69
N GLY A 203 -1.55 -11.16 9.35
CA GLY A 203 -0.43 -12.06 9.15
C GLY A 203 -0.80 -13.53 9.41
N GLU A 204 -1.49 -13.78 10.53
CA GLU A 204 -1.99 -15.12 10.88
C GLU A 204 -3.02 -15.65 9.87
N ALA A 205 -3.96 -14.81 9.41
CA ALA A 205 -4.91 -15.19 8.37
C ALA A 205 -4.23 -15.55 7.04
N ILE A 206 -3.24 -14.76 6.62
CA ILE A 206 -2.45 -15.05 5.42
C ILE A 206 -1.70 -16.38 5.58
N GLU A 207 -1.07 -16.62 6.73
CA GLU A 207 -0.39 -17.88 7.01
C GLU A 207 -1.34 -19.09 7.00
N LEU A 208 -2.54 -18.92 7.57
CA LEU A 208 -3.60 -19.93 7.58
C LEU A 208 -4.01 -20.27 6.14
N VAL A 209 -4.30 -19.26 5.30
CA VAL A 209 -4.61 -19.43 3.87
C VAL A 209 -3.46 -20.14 3.15
N MET A 210 -2.22 -19.71 3.32
CA MET A 210 -1.04 -20.32 2.69
C MET A 210 -0.84 -21.80 3.09
N SER A 211 -1.16 -22.15 4.34
CA SER A 211 -1.02 -23.51 4.87
C SER A 211 -2.04 -24.49 4.26
N LYS A 212 -3.23 -23.97 3.95
CA LYS A 212 -4.38 -24.73 3.43
C LYS A 212 -4.55 -24.64 1.91
N GLN A 213 -3.83 -23.75 1.23
CA GLN A 213 -3.81 -23.72 -0.24
C GLN A 213 -3.33 -25.06 -0.81
N PRO A 214 -4.05 -25.66 -1.78
CA PRO A 214 -3.55 -26.83 -2.49
C PRO A 214 -2.19 -26.52 -3.09
N GLY A 215 -1.26 -27.47 -2.99
CA GLY A 215 -0.05 -27.40 -3.82
C GLY A 215 -0.43 -27.71 -5.27
N GLU A 216 0.22 -27.07 -6.23
CA GLU A 216 0.01 -27.32 -7.67
C GLU A 216 0.24 -28.79 -8.09
N ALA A 217 0.83 -29.61 -7.23
CA ALA A 217 0.94 -31.06 -7.42
C ALA A 217 0.00 -31.81 -6.46
N ALA A 218 -1.29 -31.88 -6.80
CA ALA A 218 -2.16 -32.97 -6.36
C ALA A 218 -2.18 -34.08 -7.42
N THR A 219 -0.99 -34.58 -7.79
CA THR A 219 -0.82 -35.82 -8.58
C THR A 219 -0.81 -37.08 -7.70
N GLU A 220 -0.87 -36.94 -6.37
CA GLU A 220 -1.07 -38.07 -5.46
C GLU A 220 -2.53 -38.19 -4.99
N PRO A 221 -3.22 -39.32 -5.26
CA PRO A 221 -4.62 -39.54 -4.85
C PRO A 221 -4.84 -39.70 -3.33
N SER A 222 -3.79 -39.70 -2.49
CA SER A 222 -3.84 -40.15 -1.10
C SER A 222 -3.81 -39.04 -0.03
N ARG A 223 -3.53 -37.78 -0.39
CA ARG A 223 -3.63 -36.66 0.57
C ARG A 223 -5.06 -36.12 0.59
N LYS A 224 -5.75 -36.28 1.73
CA LYS A 224 -7.00 -35.56 2.06
C LYS A 224 -6.92 -34.16 1.47
N ARG A 225 -7.80 -33.85 0.50
CA ARG A 225 -7.92 -32.54 -0.16
C ARG A 225 -7.82 -31.47 0.93
N ARG A 226 -6.74 -30.68 0.95
CA ARG A 226 -6.62 -29.58 1.92
C ARG A 226 -7.79 -28.65 1.65
N SER A 227 -8.72 -28.57 2.60
CA SER A 227 -9.88 -27.69 2.48
C SER A 227 -9.41 -26.25 2.62
N ARG A 228 -9.95 -25.35 1.79
CA ARG A 228 -9.76 -23.91 1.99
C ARG A 228 -10.23 -23.53 3.40
N PRO A 229 -9.62 -22.51 4.05
CA PRO A 229 -10.12 -22.03 5.33
C PRO A 229 -11.58 -21.60 5.22
N THR A 230 -12.37 -21.92 6.23
CA THR A 230 -13.74 -21.38 6.36
C THR A 230 -13.67 -19.95 6.89
N THR A 231 -14.75 -19.19 6.72
CA THR A 231 -14.87 -17.84 7.28
C THR A 231 -14.75 -17.88 8.81
N ASP A 232 -15.28 -18.91 9.46
CA ASP A 232 -15.21 -19.06 10.92
C ASP A 232 -13.76 -19.31 11.39
N GLU A 233 -12.99 -20.14 10.69
CA GLU A 233 -11.55 -20.34 10.99
C GLU A 233 -10.72 -19.07 10.77
N LEU A 234 -11.09 -18.22 9.79
CA LEU A 234 -10.44 -16.92 9.60
C LEU A 234 -10.82 -15.93 10.71
N MET A 235 -12.06 -15.98 11.21
CA MET A 235 -12.51 -15.13 12.32
C MET A 235 -11.89 -15.49 13.67
N GLU A 236 -11.39 -16.73 13.83
CA GLU A 236 -10.62 -17.11 15.02
C GLU A 236 -9.29 -16.35 15.12
N VAL A 237 -8.67 -16.02 13.98
CA VAL A 237 -7.38 -15.30 13.91
C VAL A 237 -7.53 -13.81 13.58
N VAL A 238 -8.62 -13.42 12.91
CA VAL A 238 -9.00 -12.01 12.64
C VAL A 238 -10.41 -11.79 13.21
N PRO A 239 -10.54 -11.45 14.50
CA PRO A 239 -11.84 -11.31 15.15
C PRO A 239 -12.69 -10.17 14.58
N GLY A 240 -12.06 -9.17 13.97
CA GLY A 240 -12.73 -8.01 13.40
C GLY A 240 -11.76 -6.90 13.01
N PRO A 241 -12.27 -5.80 12.42
CA PRO A 241 -11.49 -4.60 12.15
C PRO A 241 -10.77 -4.10 13.40
N ASP A 242 -9.63 -3.45 13.19
CA ASP A 242 -8.84 -2.79 14.23
C ASP A 242 -8.61 -1.35 13.78
N PHE A 243 -9.06 -0.39 14.59
CA PHE A 243 -9.07 1.01 14.20
C PHE A 243 -7.98 1.77 14.96
N PRO A 244 -7.27 2.72 14.32
CA PRO A 244 -6.24 3.47 15.01
C PRO A 244 -6.74 4.25 16.23
N GLY A 245 -7.98 4.77 16.17
CA GLY A 245 -8.63 5.47 17.29
C GLY A 245 -9.27 4.56 18.34
N GLY A 246 -9.15 3.23 18.20
CA GLY A 246 -9.79 2.25 19.07
C GLY A 246 -11.31 2.16 18.88
N GLY A 247 -12.04 2.12 19.99
CA GLY A 247 -13.48 1.89 20.03
C GLY A 247 -13.82 0.42 20.20
N THR A 248 -15.11 0.12 20.31
CA THR A 248 -15.61 -1.23 20.54
C THR A 248 -16.48 -1.67 19.39
N VAL A 249 -16.03 -2.68 18.67
CA VAL A 249 -16.85 -3.38 17.66
C VAL A 249 -17.97 -4.13 18.38
N VAL A 250 -19.21 -3.84 18.01
CA VAL A 250 -20.39 -4.53 18.53
C VAL A 250 -20.60 -5.78 17.70
N ALA A 251 -20.48 -6.95 18.33
CA ALA A 251 -20.67 -8.22 17.66
C ALA A 251 -22.10 -8.34 17.08
N ASP A 252 -22.18 -8.51 15.77
CA ASP A 252 -23.40 -8.87 15.04
C ASP A 252 -23.04 -9.73 13.80
N ASN A 253 -24.06 -10.22 13.09
CA ASN A 253 -23.87 -11.06 11.91
C ASN A 253 -23.31 -10.29 10.70
N GLY A 254 -23.23 -8.96 10.75
CA GLY A 254 -22.80 -8.12 9.64
C GLY A 254 -21.31 -8.27 9.33
N LEU A 255 -20.48 -8.46 10.36
CA LEU A 255 -19.05 -8.72 10.20
C LEU A 255 -18.77 -10.04 9.48
N ARG A 256 -19.48 -11.11 9.88
CA ARG A 256 -19.31 -12.43 9.25
C ARG A 256 -19.68 -12.37 7.77
N ALA A 257 -20.76 -11.70 7.40
CA ALA A 257 -21.14 -11.50 6.01
C ALA A 257 -20.06 -10.70 5.24
N ALA A 258 -19.52 -9.64 5.86
CA ALA A 258 -18.44 -8.86 5.26
C ALA A 258 -17.19 -9.69 4.95
N TYR A 259 -16.80 -10.60 5.84
CA TYR A 259 -15.66 -11.50 5.59
C TYR A 259 -15.96 -12.63 4.62
N ASP A 260 -17.20 -13.11 4.57
CA ASP A 260 -17.60 -14.19 3.66
C ASP A 260 -17.67 -13.73 2.20
N CYS A 261 -18.37 -12.61 1.95
CA CYS A 261 -18.71 -12.16 0.59
C CYS A 261 -18.28 -10.73 0.26
N GLY A 262 -17.56 -10.06 1.16
CA GLY A 262 -17.08 -8.69 0.95
C GLY A 262 -18.12 -7.59 1.20
N ARG A 263 -19.33 -7.93 1.67
CA ARG A 263 -20.40 -6.97 1.97
C ARG A 263 -21.00 -7.19 3.34
N GLY A 264 -21.14 -6.12 4.10
CA GLY A 264 -21.77 -6.15 5.41
C GLY A 264 -21.76 -4.79 6.09
N SER A 265 -21.99 -4.80 7.39
CA SER A 265 -21.90 -3.61 8.23
C SER A 265 -21.32 -3.99 9.58
N VAL A 266 -20.60 -3.07 10.20
CA VAL A 266 -20.02 -3.22 11.53
C VAL A 266 -20.42 -2.00 12.35
N ARG A 267 -21.05 -2.23 13.51
CA ARG A 267 -21.32 -1.15 14.45
C ARG A 267 -20.12 -0.96 15.37
N VAL A 268 -19.72 0.28 15.56
CA VAL A 268 -18.58 0.67 16.40
C VAL A 268 -19.08 1.68 17.43
N ARG A 269 -18.82 1.39 18.71
CA ARG A 269 -19.12 2.27 19.83
C ARG A 269 -17.86 2.92 20.37
N ALA A 270 -18.04 4.11 20.92
CA ALA A 270 -17.07 4.75 21.78
C ALA A 270 -16.83 3.93 23.05
N ARG A 271 -15.58 3.86 23.52
CA ARG A 271 -15.24 3.28 24.83
C ARG A 271 -15.61 4.28 25.91
N THR A 272 -16.45 3.85 26.85
CA THR A 272 -16.96 4.73 27.91
C THR A 272 -16.92 4.09 29.28
N SER A 273 -16.76 4.91 30.31
CA SER A 273 -16.98 4.56 31.71
C SER A 273 -17.97 5.53 32.36
N ILE A 274 -18.63 5.12 33.44
CA ILE A 274 -19.44 6.01 34.28
C ILE A 274 -18.64 6.32 35.53
N GLU A 275 -18.36 7.60 35.77
CA GLU A 275 -17.56 8.06 36.90
C GLU A 275 -18.38 8.99 37.81
N SER A 276 -18.11 8.94 39.11
CA SER A 276 -18.67 9.86 40.11
C SER A 276 -17.74 11.05 40.27
N ILE A 277 -18.08 12.18 39.65
CA ILE A 277 -17.29 13.42 39.72
C ILE A 277 -17.38 14.04 41.11
N THR A 278 -18.56 13.97 41.73
CA THR A 278 -18.77 14.34 43.14
C THR A 278 -19.77 13.36 43.78
N ARG A 279 -20.03 13.48 45.09
CA ARG A 279 -21.06 12.67 45.77
C ARG A 279 -22.46 12.75 45.15
N ARG A 280 -22.77 13.78 44.35
CA ARG A 280 -24.10 14.00 43.76
C ARG A 280 -24.10 14.13 42.23
N ARG A 281 -22.94 14.12 41.58
CA ARG A 281 -22.82 14.28 40.12
C ARG A 281 -22.06 13.11 39.54
N GLN A 282 -22.63 12.51 38.51
CA GLN A 282 -22.02 11.46 37.69
C GLN A 282 -21.78 12.00 36.29
N ALA A 283 -20.80 11.43 35.60
CA ALA A 283 -20.51 11.73 34.21
C ALA A 283 -20.25 10.44 33.44
N VAL A 284 -20.56 10.47 32.14
CA VAL A 284 -20.02 9.52 31.18
C VAL A 284 -18.68 10.06 30.71
N ILE A 285 -17.63 9.26 30.87
CA ILE A 285 -16.31 9.56 30.36
C ILE A 285 -16.09 8.73 29.10
N VAL A 286 -15.68 9.39 28.02
CA VAL A 286 -15.33 8.76 26.75
C VAL A 286 -13.83 8.83 26.56
N THR A 287 -13.21 7.68 26.30
CA THR A 287 -11.74 7.56 26.12
C THR A 287 -11.32 7.13 24.72
N GLU A 288 -12.24 6.57 23.93
CA GLU A 288 -12.02 6.22 22.53
C GLU A 288 -13.30 6.48 21.73
N LEU A 289 -13.17 6.89 20.48
CA LEU A 289 -14.29 7.19 19.58
C LEU A 289 -14.33 6.22 18.40
N PRO A 290 -15.49 6.08 17.72
CA PRO A 290 -15.56 5.34 16.47
C PRO A 290 -14.59 5.89 15.41
N HIS A 291 -14.23 5.03 14.44
CA HIS A 291 -13.26 5.37 13.40
C HIS A 291 -13.58 6.68 12.66
N LEU A 292 -12.58 7.57 12.58
CA LEU A 292 -12.66 8.89 11.95
C LEU A 292 -13.72 9.84 12.55
N VAL A 293 -14.13 9.62 13.80
CA VAL A 293 -14.97 10.56 14.56
C VAL A 293 -14.08 11.40 15.48
N GLY A 294 -14.04 12.71 15.25
CA GLY A 294 -13.38 13.66 16.14
C GLY A 294 -14.26 14.11 17.32
N PRO A 295 -13.65 14.50 18.45
CA PRO A 295 -14.35 14.99 19.63
C PRO A 295 -15.30 16.16 19.35
N GLU A 296 -14.92 17.12 18.51
CA GLU A 296 -15.75 18.31 18.26
C GLU A 296 -17.08 17.93 17.60
N ARG A 297 -17.07 16.94 16.70
CA ARG A 297 -18.29 16.41 16.06
C ARG A 297 -19.26 15.83 17.09
N VAL A 298 -18.75 15.16 18.12
CA VAL A 298 -19.55 14.62 19.23
C VAL A 298 -20.10 15.75 20.10
N VAL A 299 -19.24 16.70 20.48
CA VAL A 299 -19.60 17.87 21.32
C VAL A 299 -20.70 18.70 20.67
N SER A 300 -20.53 19.02 19.39
CA SER A 300 -21.49 19.80 18.60
C SER A 300 -22.86 19.09 18.54
N ARG A 301 -22.87 17.77 18.26
CA ARG A 301 -24.12 17.01 18.17
C ARG A 301 -24.84 16.89 19.52
N ILE A 302 -24.12 16.66 20.60
CA ILE A 302 -24.71 16.60 21.95
C ILE A 302 -25.31 17.94 22.34
N THR A 303 -24.59 19.04 22.07
CA THR A 303 -25.05 20.41 22.37
C THR A 303 -26.32 20.75 21.61
N GLU A 304 -26.39 20.40 20.32
CA GLU A 304 -27.58 20.56 19.48
C GLU A 304 -28.79 19.81 20.06
N LEU A 305 -28.62 18.52 20.41
CA LEU A 305 -29.71 17.68 20.91
C LEU A 305 -30.17 18.08 22.32
N ALA A 306 -29.25 18.52 23.18
CA ALA A 306 -29.56 19.04 24.50
C ALA A 306 -30.34 20.37 24.40
N GLY A 307 -29.91 21.28 23.51
CA GLY A 307 -30.59 22.55 23.25
C GLY A 307 -31.99 22.38 22.65
N ALA A 308 -32.19 21.34 21.82
CA ALA A 308 -33.50 20.97 21.28
C ALA A 308 -34.40 20.19 22.25
N GLY A 309 -33.94 19.92 23.49
CA GLY A 309 -34.69 19.14 24.49
C GLY A 309 -34.83 17.65 24.16
N ARG A 310 -34.08 17.14 23.17
CA ARG A 310 -34.12 15.73 22.75
C ARG A 310 -33.22 14.82 23.59
N LEU A 311 -32.28 15.41 24.32
CA LEU A 311 -31.35 14.70 25.20
C LEU A 311 -31.42 15.33 26.60
N THR A 312 -32.36 14.84 27.40
CA THR A 312 -32.77 15.52 28.63
C THR A 312 -31.88 15.22 29.83
N GLY A 313 -31.16 14.10 29.83
CA GLY A 313 -30.31 13.66 30.95
C GLY A 313 -28.91 14.26 31.00
N VAL A 314 -28.52 15.09 30.03
CA VAL A 314 -27.19 15.74 29.98
C VAL A 314 -27.28 17.18 30.47
N SER A 315 -26.34 17.56 31.34
CA SER A 315 -26.24 18.90 31.95
C SER A 315 -25.07 19.73 31.40
N GLY A 316 -24.05 19.08 30.83
CA GLY A 316 -22.89 19.74 30.27
C GLY A 316 -21.97 18.75 29.57
N ILE A 317 -21.07 19.27 28.76
CA ILE A 317 -20.02 18.50 28.09
C ILE A 317 -18.73 19.32 28.11
N ALA A 318 -17.60 18.66 28.37
CA ALA A 318 -16.28 19.26 28.34
C ALA A 318 -15.30 18.31 27.64
N ASP A 319 -14.53 18.86 26.72
CA ASP A 319 -13.36 18.18 26.17
C ASP A 319 -12.16 18.44 27.09
N LEU A 320 -11.68 17.39 27.75
CA LEU A 320 -10.54 17.41 28.65
C LEU A 320 -9.38 16.59 28.05
N SER A 321 -9.38 16.41 26.74
CA SER A 321 -8.32 15.70 26.03
C SER A 321 -7.02 16.49 26.08
N ASP A 322 -5.91 15.77 26.22
CA ASP A 322 -4.58 16.32 26.28
C ASP A 322 -3.60 15.47 25.45
N MET A 323 -2.30 15.64 25.68
CA MET A 323 -1.26 14.86 25.01
C MET A 323 -1.28 13.36 25.38
N ASP A 324 -1.87 13.01 26.53
CA ASP A 324 -1.91 11.65 27.07
C ASP A 324 -3.14 10.87 26.57
N GLY A 325 -4.15 11.54 26.00
CA GLY A 325 -5.21 10.91 25.24
C GLY A 325 -6.55 11.66 25.21
N LEU A 326 -7.53 11.04 24.57
CA LEU A 326 -8.90 11.54 24.51
C LEU A 326 -9.59 11.41 25.88
N ARG A 327 -10.22 12.49 26.34
CA ARG A 327 -11.12 12.46 27.51
C ARG A 327 -12.28 13.43 27.32
N LEU A 328 -13.40 12.93 26.79
CA LEU A 328 -14.65 13.71 26.78
C LEU A 328 -15.46 13.40 28.04
N GLN A 329 -15.78 14.43 28.81
CA GLN A 329 -16.64 14.33 29.99
C GLN A 329 -18.04 14.84 29.66
N ILE A 330 -19.04 13.99 29.83
CA ILE A 330 -20.45 14.31 29.64
C ILE A 330 -21.15 14.28 31.01
N ASP A 331 -21.41 15.45 31.57
CA ASP A 331 -22.03 15.60 32.89
C ASP A 331 -23.51 15.25 32.85
N LEU A 332 -23.95 14.37 33.74
CA LEU A 332 -25.35 13.96 33.85
C LEU A 332 -26.13 14.90 34.78
N LYS A 333 -27.44 15.09 34.50
CA LYS A 333 -28.34 15.80 35.41
C LYS A 333 -28.56 14.99 36.69
N PRO A 334 -28.70 15.64 37.86
CA PRO A 334 -29.04 14.95 39.11
C PRO A 334 -30.32 14.14 38.98
N GLY A 335 -30.28 12.86 39.38
CA GLY A 335 -31.43 11.96 39.33
C GLY A 335 -31.66 11.25 37.99
N SER A 336 -30.85 11.52 36.96
CA SER A 336 -30.86 10.75 35.72
C SER A 336 -30.17 9.40 35.91
N ASP A 337 -30.73 8.34 35.32
CA ASP A 337 -30.08 7.02 35.27
C ASP A 337 -28.93 7.03 34.23
N PRO A 338 -27.67 6.82 34.64
CA PRO A 338 -26.52 6.90 33.72
C PRO A 338 -26.60 5.94 32.54
N SER A 339 -27.10 4.72 32.75
CA SER A 339 -27.18 3.69 31.71
C SER A 339 -28.19 4.06 30.62
N THR A 340 -29.32 4.63 31.03
CA THR A 340 -30.35 5.14 30.11
C THR A 340 -29.82 6.29 29.26
N VAL A 341 -29.15 7.27 29.89
CA VAL A 341 -28.57 8.42 29.16
C VAL A 341 -27.47 7.95 28.20
N LEU A 342 -26.62 7.01 28.61
CA LEU A 342 -25.61 6.41 27.73
C LEU A 342 -26.25 5.72 26.51
N GLY A 343 -27.37 5.01 26.69
CA GLY A 343 -28.12 4.42 25.60
C GLY A 343 -28.69 5.45 24.61
N GLU A 344 -29.19 6.59 25.11
CA GLU A 344 -29.64 7.70 24.26
C GLU A 344 -28.47 8.35 23.51
N LEU A 345 -27.33 8.53 24.18
CA LEU A 345 -26.09 9.05 23.61
C LEU A 345 -25.63 8.18 22.43
N TYR A 346 -25.55 6.86 22.60
CA TYR A 346 -25.22 5.95 21.50
C TYR A 346 -26.22 6.04 20.35
N ARG A 347 -27.53 6.10 20.64
CA ARG A 347 -28.56 6.10 19.58
C ARG A 347 -28.60 7.38 18.74
N HIS A 348 -28.22 8.52 19.32
CA HIS A 348 -28.49 9.83 18.72
C HIS A 348 -27.24 10.65 18.40
N THR A 349 -26.06 10.17 18.77
CA THR A 349 -24.78 10.88 18.59
C THR A 349 -23.76 9.98 17.89
N PRO A 350 -22.65 10.55 17.37
CA PRO A 350 -21.56 9.79 16.77
C PRO A 350 -20.77 8.91 17.76
N LEU A 351 -21.22 8.76 19.01
CA LEU A 351 -20.67 7.79 19.96
C LEU A 351 -20.97 6.34 19.56
N GLU A 352 -21.95 6.09 18.69
CA GLU A 352 -22.09 4.83 17.95
C GLU A 352 -22.28 5.13 16.47
N GLU A 353 -21.48 4.50 15.61
CA GLU A 353 -21.58 4.61 14.15
C GLU A 353 -21.71 3.23 13.51
N SER A 354 -22.46 3.15 12.41
CA SER A 354 -22.57 1.93 11.61
C SER A 354 -21.71 2.08 10.36
N LEU A 355 -20.58 1.38 10.31
CA LEU A 355 -19.65 1.39 9.19
C LEU A 355 -20.04 0.32 8.17
N SER A 356 -20.30 0.71 6.93
CA SER A 356 -20.56 -0.25 5.85
C SER A 356 -19.25 -0.87 5.36
N VAL A 357 -19.27 -2.17 5.05
CA VAL A 357 -18.16 -2.86 4.39
C VAL A 357 -18.59 -3.21 2.97
N ASN A 358 -17.78 -2.82 2.00
CA ASN A 358 -17.96 -3.15 0.59
C ASN A 358 -16.59 -3.29 -0.08
N ASN A 359 -16.06 -4.51 -0.09
CA ASN A 359 -14.72 -4.83 -0.57
C ASN A 359 -14.68 -4.96 -2.10
N VAL A 360 -14.85 -3.84 -2.80
CA VAL A 360 -14.69 -3.78 -4.26
C VAL A 360 -13.24 -3.43 -4.58
N VAL A 361 -12.58 -4.28 -5.36
CA VAL A 361 -11.16 -4.16 -5.73
C VAL A 361 -10.98 -4.49 -7.21
N LEU A 362 -9.88 -4.08 -7.82
CA LEU A 362 -9.51 -4.52 -9.17
C LEU A 362 -8.77 -5.85 -9.08
N VAL A 363 -9.37 -6.89 -9.66
CA VAL A 363 -8.73 -8.19 -9.92
C VAL A 363 -8.48 -8.24 -11.42
N ASP A 364 -7.20 -8.24 -11.82
CA ASP A 364 -6.79 -8.20 -13.24
C ASP A 364 -7.47 -7.06 -14.04
N GLY A 365 -7.62 -5.90 -13.40
CA GLY A 365 -8.26 -4.72 -13.98
C GLY A 365 -9.79 -4.71 -13.94
N VAL A 366 -10.43 -5.78 -13.46
CA VAL A 366 -11.90 -5.89 -13.37
C VAL A 366 -12.37 -5.64 -11.94
N PRO A 367 -13.33 -4.72 -11.72
CA PRO A 367 -13.89 -4.48 -10.39
C PRO A 367 -14.67 -5.70 -9.90
N THR A 368 -14.23 -6.27 -8.77
CA THR A 368 -14.79 -7.51 -8.19
C THR A 368 -15.04 -7.30 -6.70
N THR A 369 -16.15 -7.84 -6.18
CA THR A 369 -16.43 -7.86 -4.74
C THR A 369 -15.88 -9.16 -4.15
N VAL A 370 -15.00 -9.06 -3.15
CA VAL A 370 -14.26 -10.21 -2.61
C VAL A 370 -14.32 -10.30 -1.09
N GLY A 371 -14.39 -11.52 -0.55
CA GLY A 371 -14.29 -11.81 0.89
C GLY A 371 -12.86 -11.78 1.42
N LEU A 372 -12.70 -11.90 2.74
CA LEU A 372 -11.41 -11.88 3.44
C LEU A 372 -10.45 -12.97 2.92
N ARG A 373 -10.97 -14.19 2.71
CA ARG A 373 -10.18 -15.31 2.18
C ARG A 373 -9.57 -14.97 0.83
N GLU A 374 -10.38 -14.46 -0.10
CA GLU A 374 -9.97 -14.17 -1.47
C GLU A 374 -8.94 -13.02 -1.50
N LEU A 375 -9.11 -12.00 -0.64
CA LEU A 375 -8.11 -10.95 -0.47
C LEU A 375 -6.74 -11.53 -0.05
N CYS A 376 -6.72 -12.43 0.95
CA CYS A 376 -5.50 -13.13 1.34
C CYS A 376 -4.92 -13.99 0.21
N GLU A 377 -5.77 -14.71 -0.54
CA GLU A 377 -5.34 -15.55 -1.67
C GLU A 377 -4.68 -14.69 -2.78
N HIS A 378 -5.25 -13.54 -3.12
CA HIS A 378 -4.69 -12.62 -4.11
C HIS A 378 -3.36 -12.01 -3.65
N TYR A 379 -3.27 -11.58 -2.39
CA TYR A 379 -2.01 -11.09 -1.82
C TYR A 379 -0.91 -12.17 -1.86
N VAL A 380 -1.23 -13.41 -1.46
CA VAL A 380 -0.28 -14.54 -1.50
C VAL A 380 0.17 -14.83 -2.92
N ALA A 381 -0.75 -14.84 -3.88
CA ALA A 381 -0.43 -15.09 -5.29
C ALA A 381 0.53 -14.01 -5.83
N HIS A 382 0.26 -12.74 -5.54
CA HIS A 382 1.14 -11.62 -5.91
C HIS A 382 2.54 -11.76 -5.29
N ARG A 383 2.62 -12.03 -3.98
CA ARG A 383 3.92 -12.20 -3.30
C ARG A 383 4.71 -13.38 -3.84
N LEU A 384 4.07 -14.49 -4.17
CA LEU A 384 4.75 -15.62 -4.80
C LEU A 384 5.30 -15.24 -6.17
N GLN A 385 4.55 -14.51 -6.99
CA GLN A 385 5.02 -14.00 -8.28
C GLN A 385 6.23 -13.07 -8.11
N VAL A 386 6.17 -12.14 -7.15
CA VAL A 386 7.27 -11.22 -6.84
C VAL A 386 8.52 -11.99 -6.42
N VAL A 387 8.39 -12.94 -5.48
CA VAL A 387 9.52 -13.77 -5.03
C VAL A 387 10.14 -14.54 -6.19
N VAL A 388 9.33 -15.16 -7.05
CA VAL A 388 9.82 -15.89 -8.22
C VAL A 388 10.54 -14.97 -9.20
N ARG A 389 9.99 -13.79 -9.51
CA ARG A 389 10.62 -12.81 -10.40
C ARG A 389 11.95 -12.29 -9.84
N ARG A 390 11.96 -11.90 -8.56
CA ARG A 390 13.15 -11.48 -7.82
C ARG A 390 14.23 -12.55 -7.84
N THR A 391 13.88 -13.81 -7.52
CA THR A 391 14.83 -14.92 -7.53
C THR A 391 15.36 -15.21 -8.93
N ARG A 392 14.53 -15.09 -9.99
CA ARG A 392 15.00 -15.19 -11.38
C ARG A 392 15.95 -14.05 -11.75
N HIS A 393 15.64 -12.82 -11.35
CA HIS A 393 16.52 -11.67 -11.57
C HIS A 393 17.89 -11.89 -10.91
N ARG A 394 17.90 -12.24 -9.62
CA ARG A 394 19.14 -12.51 -8.88
C ARG A 394 19.91 -13.69 -9.47
N LEU A 395 19.22 -14.76 -9.89
CA LEU A 395 19.84 -15.89 -10.58
C LEU A 395 20.53 -15.45 -11.87
N ARG A 396 19.85 -14.69 -12.74
CA ARG A 396 20.47 -14.18 -13.98
C ARG A 396 21.71 -13.35 -13.69
N ARG A 397 21.63 -12.43 -12.73
CA ARG A 397 22.77 -11.58 -12.33
C ARG A 397 23.93 -12.38 -11.76
N ALA A 398 23.64 -13.41 -10.97
CA ALA A 398 24.65 -14.30 -10.41
C ALA A 398 25.30 -15.16 -11.50
N ASP A 399 24.52 -15.73 -12.42
CA ASP A 399 25.04 -16.48 -13.58
C ASP A 399 25.90 -15.58 -14.49
N GLU A 400 25.44 -14.37 -14.82
CA GLU A 400 26.20 -13.37 -15.60
C GLU A 400 27.53 -13.01 -14.90
N ARG A 401 27.50 -12.81 -13.58
CA ARG A 401 28.69 -12.47 -12.81
C ARG A 401 29.66 -13.65 -12.73
N LEU A 402 29.16 -14.85 -12.44
CA LEU A 402 29.97 -16.06 -12.37
C LEU A 402 30.66 -16.33 -13.71
N HIS A 403 29.94 -16.14 -14.82
CA HIS A 403 30.49 -16.25 -16.16
C HIS A 403 31.72 -15.34 -16.36
N ILE A 404 31.65 -14.09 -15.91
CA ILE A 404 32.80 -13.17 -15.98
C ILE A 404 33.93 -13.62 -15.06
N VAL A 405 33.61 -14.01 -13.82
CA VAL A 405 34.60 -14.43 -12.81
C VAL A 405 35.36 -15.68 -13.27
N ASP A 406 34.67 -16.69 -13.82
CA ASP A 406 35.29 -17.90 -14.36
C ASP A 406 36.27 -17.57 -15.50
N GLY A 407 35.92 -16.59 -16.36
CA GLY A 407 36.82 -16.12 -17.42
C GLY A 407 38.06 -15.40 -16.88
N LEU A 408 37.90 -14.57 -15.83
CA LEU A 408 39.02 -13.90 -15.17
C LEU A 408 39.95 -14.91 -14.47
N ILE A 409 39.40 -15.91 -13.79
CA ILE A 409 40.16 -17.00 -13.16
C ILE A 409 40.97 -17.75 -14.22
N ALA A 410 40.34 -18.17 -15.32
CA ALA A 410 41.01 -18.86 -16.42
C ALA A 410 42.12 -18.01 -17.06
N ALA A 411 41.91 -16.70 -17.19
CA ALA A 411 42.93 -15.78 -17.69
C ALA A 411 44.11 -15.61 -16.72
N LEU A 412 43.84 -15.55 -15.41
CA LEU A 412 44.89 -15.47 -14.39
C LEU A 412 45.71 -16.77 -14.29
N ASP A 413 45.08 -17.93 -14.50
CA ASP A 413 45.77 -19.22 -14.58
C ASP A 413 46.78 -19.28 -15.74
N ASN A 414 46.55 -18.49 -16.80
CA ASN A 414 47.35 -18.50 -18.02
C ASN A 414 47.92 -17.11 -18.34
N ILE A 415 48.25 -16.32 -17.30
CA ILE A 415 48.47 -14.88 -17.45
C ILE A 415 49.61 -14.52 -18.41
N ASP A 416 50.70 -15.29 -18.43
CA ASP A 416 51.83 -15.02 -19.32
C ASP A 416 51.44 -15.18 -20.79
N GLU A 417 50.65 -16.20 -21.12
CA GLU A 417 50.16 -16.45 -22.49
C GLU A 417 49.11 -15.40 -22.89
N VAL A 418 48.22 -15.03 -21.96
CA VAL A 418 47.24 -13.95 -22.16
C VAL A 418 47.95 -12.62 -22.45
N VAL A 419 48.95 -12.24 -21.66
CA VAL A 419 49.72 -11.00 -21.85
C VAL A 419 50.51 -11.05 -23.16
N ALA A 420 51.13 -12.17 -23.49
CA ALA A 420 51.85 -12.33 -24.76
C ALA A 420 50.92 -12.17 -25.97
N LEU A 421 49.73 -12.78 -25.93
CA LEU A 421 48.72 -12.66 -26.98
C LEU A 421 48.24 -11.22 -27.14
N ILE A 422 47.92 -10.54 -26.05
CA ILE A 422 47.45 -9.14 -26.07
C ILE A 422 48.54 -8.23 -26.64
N ARG A 423 49.80 -8.39 -26.21
CA ARG A 423 50.93 -7.60 -26.70
C ARG A 423 51.26 -7.87 -28.18
N GLY A 424 50.98 -9.07 -28.66
CA GLY A 424 51.19 -9.47 -30.05
C GLY A 424 50.08 -9.04 -31.01
N SER A 425 48.94 -8.60 -30.48
CA SER A 425 47.78 -8.15 -31.27
C SER A 425 47.93 -6.69 -31.68
N ARG A 426 47.43 -6.32 -32.87
CA ARG A 426 47.52 -4.95 -33.40
C ARG A 426 46.52 -4.00 -32.73
N ASP A 427 45.36 -4.51 -32.34
CA ASP A 427 44.30 -3.75 -31.68
C ASP A 427 43.47 -4.64 -30.73
N ALA A 428 42.53 -4.01 -30.02
CA ALA A 428 41.65 -4.69 -29.07
C ALA A 428 40.69 -5.70 -29.73
N THR A 429 40.36 -5.53 -31.01
CA THR A 429 39.48 -6.46 -31.75
C THR A 429 40.23 -7.75 -32.06
N GLU A 430 41.47 -7.66 -32.53
CA GLU A 430 42.35 -8.80 -32.76
C GLU A 430 42.66 -9.52 -31.44
N ALA A 431 42.97 -8.79 -30.37
CA ALA A 431 43.23 -9.36 -29.05
C ALA A 431 42.00 -10.13 -28.52
N ARG A 432 40.80 -9.55 -28.65
CA ARG A 432 39.54 -10.20 -28.25
C ARG A 432 39.28 -11.48 -29.02
N ALA A 433 39.46 -11.45 -30.35
CA ALA A 433 39.30 -12.64 -31.19
C ALA A 433 40.31 -13.74 -30.83
N GLY A 434 41.57 -13.36 -30.55
CA GLY A 434 42.61 -14.27 -30.09
C GLY A 434 42.28 -14.91 -28.74
N LEU A 435 41.84 -14.13 -27.75
CA LEU A 435 41.46 -14.64 -26.42
C LEU A 435 40.28 -15.63 -26.52
N THR A 436 39.25 -15.29 -27.30
CA THR A 436 38.10 -16.17 -27.57
C THR A 436 38.55 -17.49 -28.20
N ALA A 437 39.35 -17.43 -29.27
CA ALA A 437 39.76 -18.63 -30.01
C ALA A 437 40.73 -19.51 -29.21
N ARG A 438 41.66 -18.91 -28.46
CA ARG A 438 42.74 -19.64 -27.78
C ARG A 438 42.30 -20.26 -26.46
N PHE A 439 41.49 -19.56 -25.68
CA PHE A 439 41.10 -19.97 -24.33
C PHE A 439 39.64 -20.41 -24.23
N GLY A 440 38.90 -20.45 -25.35
CA GLY A 440 37.48 -20.84 -25.35
C GLY A 440 36.58 -19.86 -24.60
N LEU A 441 37.03 -18.61 -24.44
CA LEU A 441 36.32 -17.56 -23.73
C LEU A 441 35.21 -16.97 -24.60
N THR A 442 34.16 -16.44 -23.99
CA THR A 442 33.16 -15.66 -24.74
C THR A 442 33.65 -14.24 -24.99
N GLU A 443 33.01 -13.55 -25.95
CA GLU A 443 33.35 -12.15 -26.25
C GLU A 443 33.23 -11.23 -25.02
N ILE A 444 32.24 -11.47 -24.16
CA ILE A 444 32.04 -10.74 -22.90
C ILE A 444 33.22 -10.97 -21.94
N GLN A 445 33.63 -12.23 -21.74
CA GLN A 445 34.78 -12.55 -20.88
C GLN A 445 36.06 -11.93 -21.42
N ALA A 446 36.33 -12.09 -22.72
CA ALA A 446 37.51 -11.52 -23.37
C ALA A 446 37.55 -9.99 -23.25
N THR A 447 36.41 -9.30 -23.39
CA THR A 447 36.30 -7.86 -23.16
C THR A 447 36.65 -7.50 -21.72
N HIS A 448 36.08 -8.19 -20.73
CA HIS A 448 36.40 -7.96 -19.32
C HIS A 448 37.86 -8.22 -18.95
N ILE A 449 38.52 -9.18 -19.63
CA ILE A 449 39.96 -9.45 -19.45
C ILE A 449 40.80 -8.30 -20.01
N LEU A 450 40.44 -7.75 -21.18
CA LEU A 450 41.13 -6.59 -21.76
C LEU A 450 40.97 -5.34 -20.87
N ASP A 451 39.82 -5.18 -20.23
CA ASP A 451 39.54 -4.07 -19.29
C ASP A 451 40.15 -4.28 -17.89
N MET A 452 40.81 -5.42 -17.65
CA MET A 452 41.36 -5.76 -16.34
C MET A 452 42.57 -4.87 -16.00
N ALA A 453 42.50 -4.17 -14.87
CA ALA A 453 43.63 -3.40 -14.36
C ALA A 453 44.77 -4.31 -13.87
N LEU A 454 46.03 -3.95 -14.16
CA LEU A 454 47.23 -4.73 -13.78
C LEU A 454 47.32 -5.07 -12.28
N ARG A 455 46.73 -4.26 -11.40
CA ARG A 455 46.66 -4.56 -9.94
C ARG A 455 45.90 -5.85 -9.61
N ARG A 456 45.02 -6.32 -10.51
CA ARG A 456 44.24 -7.56 -10.34
C ARG A 456 45.04 -8.83 -10.62
N LEU A 457 46.29 -8.71 -11.04
CA LEU A 457 47.21 -9.84 -11.29
C LEU A 457 47.85 -10.39 -10.00
N THR A 458 47.56 -9.80 -8.84
CA THR A 458 48.13 -10.25 -7.56
C THR A 458 47.47 -11.53 -7.07
N ALA A 459 48.22 -12.36 -6.33
CA ALA A 459 47.71 -13.61 -5.76
C ALA A 459 46.47 -13.40 -4.87
N LEU A 460 46.42 -12.31 -4.11
CA LEU A 460 45.27 -11.96 -3.26
C LEU A 460 43.99 -11.70 -4.07
N GLU A 461 44.12 -11.06 -5.24
CA GLU A 461 42.97 -10.81 -6.11
C GLU A 461 42.47 -12.10 -6.77
N ARG A 462 43.37 -13.08 -7.02
CA ARG A 462 42.97 -14.43 -7.43
C ARG A 462 42.17 -15.14 -6.35
N GLU A 463 42.69 -15.21 -5.12
CA GLU A 463 41.97 -15.84 -3.99
C GLU A 463 40.59 -15.21 -3.79
N ARG A 464 40.49 -13.88 -3.96
CA ARG A 464 39.21 -13.17 -3.89
C ARG A 464 38.24 -13.58 -5.00
N LEU A 465 38.71 -13.78 -6.23
CA LEU A 465 37.89 -14.24 -7.34
C LEU A 465 37.43 -15.69 -7.13
N ASP A 466 38.29 -16.57 -6.61
CA ASP A 466 37.92 -17.95 -6.28
C ASP A 466 36.82 -17.98 -5.21
N ALA A 467 36.97 -17.20 -4.13
CA ALA A 467 35.96 -17.07 -3.09
C ALA A 467 34.64 -16.47 -3.61
N GLU A 468 34.72 -15.48 -4.52
CA GLU A 468 33.55 -14.91 -5.18
C GLU A 468 32.84 -15.96 -6.05
N ALA A 469 33.59 -16.75 -6.82
CA ALA A 469 33.03 -17.81 -7.66
C ALA A 469 32.33 -18.91 -6.83
N GLU A 470 32.94 -19.33 -5.72
CA GLU A 470 32.32 -20.29 -4.80
C GLU A 470 31.01 -19.76 -4.21
N GLY A 471 31.00 -18.50 -3.75
CA GLY A 471 29.79 -17.85 -3.23
C GLY A 471 28.69 -17.77 -4.30
N LEU A 472 29.03 -17.33 -5.51
CA LEU A 472 28.08 -17.24 -6.63
C LEU A 472 27.50 -18.61 -7.00
N ARG A 473 28.32 -19.66 -7.04
CA ARG A 473 27.83 -21.04 -7.31
C ARG A 473 26.87 -21.52 -6.24
N ALA A 474 27.13 -21.20 -4.97
CA ALA A 474 26.23 -21.52 -3.86
C ALA A 474 24.89 -20.76 -3.99
N ASP A 475 24.94 -19.46 -4.28
CA ASP A 475 23.74 -18.64 -4.50
C ASP A 475 22.91 -19.13 -5.69
N ILE A 476 23.55 -19.44 -6.82
CA ILE A 476 22.91 -19.99 -8.02
C ILE A 476 22.19 -21.30 -7.70
N ALA A 477 22.84 -22.20 -6.94
CA ALA A 477 22.23 -23.45 -6.53
C ALA A 477 20.99 -23.22 -5.64
N ASP A 478 21.09 -22.31 -4.67
CA ASP A 478 19.98 -21.95 -3.77
C ASP A 478 18.80 -21.32 -4.52
N PHE A 479 19.08 -20.42 -5.47
CA PHE A 479 18.07 -19.80 -6.31
C PHE A 479 17.37 -20.84 -7.19
N LYS A 480 18.12 -21.75 -7.84
CA LYS A 480 17.55 -22.85 -8.64
C LYS A 480 16.66 -23.76 -7.80
N GLU A 481 17.09 -24.12 -6.58
CA GLU A 481 16.29 -24.94 -5.67
C GLU A 481 15.02 -24.22 -5.21
N THR A 482 15.11 -22.92 -4.93
CA THR A 482 13.95 -22.09 -4.55
C THR A 482 12.95 -21.99 -5.69
N LEU A 483 13.40 -21.77 -6.92
CA LEU A 483 12.52 -21.72 -8.10
C LEU A 483 11.86 -23.07 -8.39
N ALA A 484 12.53 -24.18 -8.07
CA ALA A 484 11.98 -25.53 -8.25
C ALA A 484 10.98 -25.95 -7.14
N SER A 485 10.86 -25.18 -6.05
CA SER A 485 10.10 -25.60 -4.87
C SER A 485 9.09 -24.55 -4.39
N ASN A 486 7.81 -24.78 -4.71
CA ASN A 486 6.69 -23.98 -4.18
C ASN A 486 6.69 -23.92 -2.64
N ARG A 487 7.18 -24.98 -1.96
CA ARG A 487 7.32 -25.00 -0.50
C ARG A 487 8.35 -23.97 -0.04
N ARG A 488 9.52 -23.89 -0.71
CA ARG A 488 10.56 -22.90 -0.39
C ARG A 488 10.08 -21.48 -0.68
N GLN A 489 9.41 -21.26 -1.81
CA GLN A 489 8.83 -19.94 -2.15
C GLN A 489 7.84 -19.46 -1.09
N ARG A 490 6.90 -20.32 -0.67
CA ARG A 490 5.98 -20.00 0.43
C ARG A 490 6.70 -19.77 1.76
N ALA A 491 7.78 -20.48 2.04
CA ALA A 491 8.58 -20.26 3.25
C ALA A 491 9.26 -18.87 3.25
N PHE A 492 9.74 -18.40 2.09
CA PHE A 492 10.26 -17.04 1.94
C PHE A 492 9.20 -15.98 2.21
N VAL A 493 8.03 -16.09 1.55
CA VAL A 493 6.91 -15.16 1.76
C VAL A 493 6.51 -15.12 3.24
N ARG A 494 6.44 -16.29 3.90
CA ARG A 494 6.13 -16.36 5.34
C ARG A 494 7.19 -15.69 6.20
N LYS A 495 8.47 -15.91 5.91
CA LYS A 495 9.58 -15.28 6.66
C LYS A 495 9.54 -13.76 6.53
N GLU A 496 9.28 -13.24 5.33
CA GLU A 496 9.13 -11.81 5.08
C GLU A 496 7.93 -11.22 5.81
N LEU A 497 6.78 -11.89 5.74
CA LEU A 497 5.56 -11.46 6.42
C LEU A 497 5.76 -11.39 7.94
N ARG A 498 6.40 -12.41 8.54
CA ARG A 498 6.71 -12.41 9.98
C ARG A 498 7.63 -11.27 10.38
N ARG A 499 8.68 -11.01 9.61
CA ARG A 499 9.56 -9.85 9.84
C ARG A 499 8.75 -8.55 9.83
N ILE A 500 7.86 -8.37 8.86
CA ILE A 500 7.02 -7.17 8.75
C ILE A 500 6.08 -7.03 9.94
N VAL A 501 5.50 -8.14 10.43
CA VAL A 501 4.71 -8.16 11.67
C VAL A 501 5.57 -7.80 12.88
N ASP A 502 6.80 -8.30 12.97
CA ASP A 502 7.71 -7.98 14.08
C ASP A 502 8.11 -6.49 14.07
N ASP A 503 8.37 -5.94 12.89
CA ASP A 503 8.82 -4.55 12.72
C ASP A 503 7.66 -3.54 12.95
N HIS A 504 6.48 -3.82 12.40
CA HIS A 504 5.37 -2.84 12.33
C HIS A 504 4.12 -3.23 13.10
N GLY A 505 4.02 -4.48 13.57
CA GLY A 505 2.88 -4.99 14.31
C GLY A 505 2.67 -4.24 15.62
N ARG A 506 1.40 -4.11 16.02
CA ARG A 506 0.99 -3.46 17.26
C ARG A 506 -0.09 -4.31 17.95
N PRO A 507 -0.22 -4.23 19.28
CA PRO A 507 -1.36 -4.82 19.96
C PRO A 507 -2.68 -4.26 19.41
N ARG A 508 -3.72 -5.09 19.42
CA ARG A 508 -5.09 -4.69 19.09
C ARG A 508 -5.55 -3.56 20.01
N ARG A 509 -6.24 -2.57 19.47
CA ARG A 509 -6.76 -1.41 20.20
C ARG A 509 -8.21 -1.64 20.67
#